data_AF-A0A3D0JMY4-F1
#
_entry.id   AF-A0A3D0JMY4-F1
#
_cell.length_a   1.000
_cell.length_b   1.000
_cell.length_c   1.000
_cell.angle_alpha   90.00
_cell.angle_beta   90.00
_cell.angle_gamma   90.00
#
_symmetry.space_group_name_H-M   'P 1'
#
loop_
_entity.id
_entity.type
_entity.pdbx_description
1 polymer ?
#
loop_
_entity_poly.entity_id
_entity_poly.type
_entity_poly.pdbx_seq_one_letter_code
_entity_poly.pdbx_strand_id
1 'polypeptide(L)' 'MGMTTPIPKQVDDEVSRYIAEMSATQRTRLEHYARSKGMTPEQATVRIVTDYLAAEGADDSQ' A
#
# COMPACT_ATOMS: atom_id res chain seq x y z
N MET A 1 -8.50 -22.15 12.62
CA MET A 1 -7.72 -20.90 12.74
C MET A 1 -8.58 -19.79 12.17
N GLY A 2 -9.03 -18.83 12.98
CA GLY A 2 -9.89 -17.76 12.51
C GLY A 2 -9.07 -16.73 11.76
N MET A 3 -9.36 -16.53 10.47
CA MET A 3 -8.84 -15.38 9.72
C MET A 3 -9.49 -14.12 10.30
N THR A 4 -8.79 -13.43 11.20
CA THR A 4 -9.16 -12.09 11.62
C THR A 4 -8.95 -11.15 10.44
N THR A 5 -10.02 -10.84 9.72
CA THR A 5 -10.01 -9.78 8.72
C THR A 5 -9.58 -8.49 9.42
N PRO A 6 -8.49 -7.83 8.99
CA PRO A 6 -8.00 -6.64 9.66
C PRO A 6 -9.07 -5.55 9.62
N ILE A 7 -9.30 -4.91 10.78
CA ILE A 7 -10.25 -3.81 10.90
C ILE A 7 -9.68 -2.62 10.14
N PRO A 8 -10.46 -1.85 9.35
CA PRO A 8 -9.95 -0.76 8.49
C PRO A 8 -8.98 0.22 9.18
N LYS A 9 -9.24 0.59 10.45
CA LYS A 9 -8.34 1.44 11.24
C LYS A 9 -6.94 0.84 11.46
N GLN A 10 -6.84 -0.48 11.65
CA GLN A 10 -5.54 -1.14 11.81
C GLN A 10 -4.73 -1.09 10.52
N VAL A 11 -5.40 -1.12 9.36
CA VAL A 11 -4.74 -1.01 8.05
C VAL A 11 -4.18 0.40 7.86
N ASP A 12 -4.96 1.43 8.21
CA ASP A 12 -4.52 2.84 8.10
C ASP A 12 -3.32 3.14 9.02
N ASP A 13 -3.32 2.60 10.25
CA ASP A 13 -2.22 2.76 11.21
C ASP A 13 -0.93 2.04 10.74
N GLU A 14 -1.06 0.83 10.18
CA GLU A 14 0.07 0.06 9.68
C GLU A 14 0.70 0.71 8.44
N VAL A 15 -0.13 1.22 7.52
CA VAL A 15 0.32 1.97 6.33
C VAL A 15 1.08 3.24 6.75
N SER A 16 0.56 3.96 7.74
CA SER A 16 1.20 5.16 8.28
C SER A 16 2.58 4.85 8.89
N ARG A 17 2.69 3.73 9.63
CA ARG A 17 3.98 3.25 10.16
C ARG A 17 4.96 2.91 9.05
N TYR A 18 4.52 2.16 8.04
CA TYR A 18 5.36 1.79 6.90
C TYR A 18 5.92 3.01 6.17
N ILE A 19 5.06 4.00 5.90
CA ILE A 19 5.49 5.26 5.24
C ILE A 19 6.49 6.03 6.12
N ALA A 20 6.35 5.98 7.44
CA ALA A 20 7.29 6.59 8.37
C ALA A 20 8.67 5.90 8.36
N GLU A 21 8.70 4.59 8.16
CA GLU A 21 9.92 3.78 8.12
C GLU A 21 10.60 3.74 6.74
N MET A 22 9.93 4.22 5.68
CA MET A 22 10.50 4.30 4.33
C MET A 22 11.73 5.20 4.27
N SER A 23 12.71 4.79 3.46
CA SER A 23 13.84 5.68 3.13
C SER A 23 13.35 6.97 2.47
N ALA A 24 14.08 8.08 2.66
CA ALA A 24 13.72 9.38 2.10
C ALA A 24 13.49 9.33 0.58
N THR A 25 14.31 8.57 -0.13
CA THR A 25 14.18 8.37 -1.59
C THR A 25 12.87 7.66 -1.95
N GLN A 26 12.51 6.59 -1.26
CA GLN A 26 11.27 5.85 -1.53
C GLN A 26 10.06 6.71 -1.18
N ARG A 27 10.09 7.42 -0.05
CA ARG A 27 9.03 8.34 0.37
C ARG A 27 8.81 9.45 -0.65
N THR A 28 9.89 10.07 -1.13
CA THR A 28 9.84 11.12 -2.17
C THR A 28 9.18 10.59 -3.45
N ARG A 29 9.54 9.38 -3.90
CA ARG A 29 8.93 8.76 -5.08
C ARG A 29 7.44 8.48 -4.87
N LEU A 30 7.05 7.97 -3.69
CA LEU A 30 5.66 7.73 -3.34
C LEU A 30 4.85 9.03 -3.34
N GLU A 31 5.35 10.10 -2.73
CA GLU A 31 4.70 11.40 -2.69
C GLU A 31 4.51 12.00 -4.08
N HIS A 32 5.53 11.90 -4.95
CA HIS A 32 5.43 12.31 -6.35
C HIS A 32 4.37 11.52 -7.11
N TYR A 33 4.35 10.20 -6.96
CA TYR A 33 3.35 9.34 -7.58
C TYR A 33 1.93 9.69 -7.09
N ALA A 34 1.74 9.78 -5.77
CA ALA A 34 0.46 10.13 -5.15
C ALA A 34 -0.06 11.48 -5.67
N ARG A 35 0.80 12.51 -5.71
CA ARG A 35 0.45 13.82 -6.27
C ARG A 35 0.04 13.74 -7.73
N SER A 36 0.76 12.97 -8.55
CA SER A 36 0.43 12.81 -9.99
C SER A 36 -0.93 12.14 -10.24
N LYS A 37 -1.46 11.43 -9.25
CA LYS A 37 -2.75 10.72 -9.31
C LYS A 37 -3.85 11.39 -8.48
N GLY A 38 -3.57 12.51 -7.82
CA GLY A 38 -4.52 13.19 -6.95
C GLY A 38 -4.90 12.38 -5.69
N MET A 39 -3.97 11.58 -5.18
CA MET A 39 -4.15 10.70 -4.02
C MET A 39 -3.27 11.15 -2.84
N THR A 40 -3.59 10.68 -1.63
CA THR A 40 -2.65 10.74 -0.50
C THR A 40 -1.59 9.64 -0.63
N PRO A 41 -0.41 9.79 0.02
CA PRO A 41 0.60 8.73 0.07
C PRO A 41 0.04 7.39 0.60
N GLU A 42 -0.85 7.41 1.58
CA GLU A 42 -1.49 6.22 2.16
C GLU A 42 -2.38 5.51 1.13
N GLN A 43 -3.24 6.26 0.43
CA GLN A 43 -4.07 5.73 -0.65
C GLN A 43 -3.21 5.14 -1.78
N ALA A 44 -2.11 5.81 -2.12
CA ALA A 44 -1.17 5.32 -3.12
C ALA A 44 -0.50 4.00 -2.68
N THR A 45 -0.09 3.89 -1.41
CA THR A 45 0.48 2.66 -0.84
C THR A 45 -0.50 1.50 -0.90
N VAL A 46 -1.74 1.71 -0.44
CA VAL A 46 -2.79 0.67 -0.49
C VAL A 46 -3.02 0.21 -1.92
N ARG A 47 -3.07 1.14 -2.88
CA ARG A 47 -3.24 0.80 -4.29
C ARG A 47 -2.08 -0.01 -4.84
N ILE A 48 -0.84 0.41 -4.58
CA ILE A 48 0.37 -0.30 -5.06
C ILE A 48 0.38 -1.74 -4.55
N VAL A 49 0.13 -1.94 -3.25
CA VAL A 49 0.10 -3.27 -2.64
C VAL A 49 -1.05 -4.11 -3.21
N THR A 50 -2.23 -3.51 -3.39
CA THR A 50 -3.39 -4.20 -3.98
C THR A 50 -3.10 -4.64 -5.42
N ASP A 51 -2.55 -3.75 -6.24
CA ASP A 51 -2.20 -4.03 -7.64
C ASP A 51 -1.11 -5.12 -7.73
N TYR A 52 -0.13 -5.10 -6.82
CA TYR A 52 0.91 -6.13 -6.72
C TYR A 52 0.34 -7.51 -6.38
N LEU A 53 -0.50 -7.61 -5.33
CA LEU A 53 -1.12 -8.88 -4.93
C LEU A 53 -2.08 -9.42 -5.99
N ALA A 54 -2.81 -8.54 -6.69
CA ALA A 54 -3.66 -8.95 -7.80
C ALA A 54 -2.86 -9.50 -8.98
N ALA A 55 -1.66 -8.98 -9.23
CA ALA A 55 -0.75 -9.50 -10.26
C ALA A 55 -0.16 -10.85 -9.88
N GLU A 56 0.23 -11.06 -8.61
CA GLU A 56 0.72 -12.37 -8.13
C GLU A 56 -0.37 -13.45 -8.23
N GLY A 57 -1.61 -13.13 -7.85
CA GLY A 57 -2.73 -14.08 -7.94
C GLY A 57 -3.14 -14.43 -9.38
N ALA A 58 -2.77 -13.60 -10.36
CA ALA A 58 -3.01 -13.88 -11.77
C ALA A 58 -1.97 -14.84 -12.39
N ASP A 59 -0.78 -14.95 -11.80
CA ASP A 59 0.32 -15.79 -12.29
C ASP A 59 0.14 -17.28 -11.89
N ASP A 60 -0.51 -17.55 -10.75
CA ASP A 60 -0.86 -18.91 -10.27
C ASP A 60 -1.99 -19.60 -11.06
N SER A 61 -2.54 -18.94 -12.09
CA SER A 61 -3.68 -19.43 -12.88
C SER A 61 -3.28 -19.99 -14.27
N GLN A 62 -2.00 -20.18 -14.55
CA GLN A 62 -1.49 -20.72 -15.83
C GLN A 62 -1.06 -22.18 -15.77
#